data_AF-A0A7X5IG17-F1
#
_entry.id   AF-A0A7X5IG17-F1
#
_cell.length_a   1.000
_cell.length_b   1.000
_cell.length_c   1.000
_cell.angle_alpha   90.00
_cell.angle_beta   90.00
_cell.angle_gamma   90.00
#
_symmetry.space_group_name_H-M   'P 1'
#
loop_
_entity.id
_entity.type
_entity.pdbx_description
1 polymer ?
#
loop_
_entity_poly.entity_id
_entity_poly.type
_entity_poly.pdbx_seq_one_letter_code
_entity_poly.pdbx_strand_id
1 'polypeptide(L)' 'VLSAHPAPGVALVSGAARLSAKRLYIGCADGALEVTEVKPDGKRAMEAKAFAAGVPALRGEEGTWSCV' A
#
# COMPACT_ATOMS: atom_id res chain seq x y z
N VAL A 1 0.83 -12.17 -4.10
CA VAL A 1 2.15 -11.92 -3.46
C VAL A 1 2.27 -10.41 -3.26
N LEU A 2 2.80 -10.00 -2.12
CA LEU A 2 3.02 -8.60 -1.78
C LEU A 2 4.45 -8.48 -1.27
N SER A 3 5.20 -7.54 -1.84
CA SER A 3 6.57 -7.24 -1.42
C SER A 3 6.55 -5.85 -0.78
N ALA A 4 7.01 -5.79 0.46
CA ALA A 4 7.04 -4.57 1.24
C ALA A 4 8.26 -4.55 2.16
N HIS A 5 8.70 -3.34 2.51
CA HIS A 5 9.78 -3.11 3.47
C HIS A 5 9.29 -2.25 4.64
N PRO A 6 9.92 -2.36 5.83
CA PRO A 6 9.60 -1.48 6.95
C PRO A 6 9.78 0.00 6.57
N ALA A 7 8.80 0.82 6.93
CA ALA A 7 8.87 2.27 6.72
C ALA A 7 9.01 3.00 8.08
N PRO A 8 10.20 2.97 8.72
CA PRO A 8 10.41 3.64 9.99
C PRO A 8 10.16 5.15 9.84
N GLY A 9 9.40 5.72 10.77
CA GLY A 9 9.01 7.14 10.73
C GLY A 9 7.68 7.42 10.02
N VAL A 10 7.06 6.41 9.42
CA VAL A 10 5.68 6.50 8.90
C VAL A 10 4.73 5.93 9.95
N ALA A 11 3.87 6.78 10.52
CA ALA A 11 2.83 6.38 11.44
C ALA A 11 1.48 6.30 10.70
N LEU A 12 1.01 5.08 10.45
CA LEU A 12 -0.32 4.81 9.89
C LEU A 12 -1.07 3.84 10.81
N VAL A 13 -2.37 4.07 10.99
CA VAL A 13 -3.22 3.13 11.72
C VAL A 13 -3.36 1.83 10.94
N SER A 14 -3.45 0.70 11.65
CA SER A 14 -3.66 -0.61 11.03
C SER A 14 -4.88 -0.58 10.11
N GLY A 15 -4.72 -1.05 8.88
CA GLY A 15 -5.77 -1.03 7.86
C GLY A 15 -5.91 0.29 7.09
N ALA A 16 -5.15 1.34 7.42
CA ALA A 16 -5.01 2.51 6.56
C ALA A 16 -3.98 2.25 5.46
N ALA A 17 -4.19 2.86 4.30
CA ALA A 17 -3.24 2.92 3.21
C ALA A 17 -3.05 4.39 2.80
N ARG A 18 -1.83 4.77 2.44
CA ARG A 18 -1.51 6.14 2.03
C ARG A 18 -0.56 6.12 0.85
N LEU A 19 -0.86 6.89 -0.17
CA LEU A 19 0.03 7.13 -1.29
C LEU A 19 0.72 8.48 -1.07
N SER A 20 2.03 8.49 -0.85
CA SER A 20 2.80 9.72 -0.66
C SER A 20 4.10 9.66 -1.45
N ALA A 21 4.48 10.77 -2.09
CA ALA A 21 5.69 10.85 -2.92
C ALA A 21 5.83 9.70 -3.95
N LYS A 22 4.70 9.23 -4.53
CA LYS A 22 4.63 8.08 -5.46
C LYS A 22 4.97 6.71 -4.84
N ARG A 23 4.95 6.61 -3.50
CA ARG A 23 5.18 5.39 -2.72
C ARG A 23 3.93 5.02 -1.95
N LEU A 24 3.60 3.72 -1.94
CA LEU A 24 2.42 3.21 -1.26
C LEU A 24 2.84 2.74 0.14
N TYR A 25 2.16 3.26 1.16
CA TYR A 25 2.34 2.88 2.54
C TYR A 25 1.07 2.21 3.04
N ILE A 26 1.22 1.17 3.86
CA ILE A 26 0.13 0.51 4.55
C ILE A 26 0.40 0.50 6.04
N GLY A 27 -0.60 0.83 6.84
CA GLY A 27 -0.56 0.68 8.28
C GLY A 27 -0.86 -0.75 8.67
N CYS A 28 -0.01 -1.29 9.53
CA CYS A 28 -0.09 -2.58 10.17
C CYS A 28 -0.17 -2.40 11.69
N ALA A 29 -0.42 -3.49 12.42
CA ALA A 29 -0.49 -3.44 13.89
C ALA A 29 0.83 -2.99 14.54
N ASP A 30 1.97 -3.23 13.89
CA ASP A 30 3.33 -2.95 14.40
C ASP A 30 3.96 -1.67 13.79
N GLY A 31 3.17 -0.84 13.10
CA GLY A 31 3.66 0.36 12.42
C GLY A 31 3.29 0.37 10.94
N ALA A 32 4.11 0.96 10.08
CA ALA A 32 3.82 1.06 8.65
C ALA A 32 4.84 0.31 7.77
N LEU A 33 4.35 -0.20 6.66
CA LEU A 33 5.15 -0.85 5.62
C LEU A 33 5.05 -0.05 4.33
N GLU A 34 6.19 0.12 3.65
CA GLU A 34 6.24 0.61 2.28
C GLU A 34 6.07 -0.57 1.33
N VAL A 35 4.99 -0.56 0.55
CA VAL A 35 4.73 -1.55 -0.48
C VAL A 35 5.48 -1.16 -1.73
N THR A 36 6.31 -2.07 -2.24
CA THR A 36 7.09 -1.88 -3.47
C THR A 36 6.47 -2.64 -4.64
N GLU A 37 5.92 -3.83 -4.39
CA GLU A 37 5.31 -4.67 -5.41
C GLU A 37 4.02 -5.31 -4.91
N VAL A 38 3.02 -5.36 -5.79
CA VAL A 38 1.74 -6.00 -5.54
C VAL A 38 1.44 -6.95 -6.70
N LYS A 39 1.05 -8.18 -6.38
CA LYS A 39 0.46 -9.12 -7.34
C LYS A 39 -1.02 -9.33 -6.96
N PRO A 40 -1.94 -8.60 -7.62
CA PRO A 40 -3.37 -8.84 -7.47
C PRO A 40 -3.73 -10.22 -8.00
N ASP A 41 -4.83 -10.76 -7.49
CA ASP A 41 -5.33 -12.05 -7.96
C ASP A 41 -5.69 -11.99 -9.47
N GLY A 42 -5.33 -13.03 -10.21
CA GLY A 42 -5.48 -13.08 -11.67
C GLY A 42 -4.60 -12.12 -12.48
N LYS A 43 -3.75 -11.30 -11.85
CA LYS A 43 -2.86 -10.34 -12.54
C LYS A 43 -1.38 -10.66 -12.32
N ARG A 44 -0.54 -10.08 -13.17
CA ARG A 44 0.91 -10.11 -13.00
C ARG A 44 1.31 -9.24 -11.81
N ALA A 45 2.45 -9.57 -11.20
CA ALA A 45 3.11 -8.70 -10.25
C ALA A 45 3.39 -7.34 -10.93
N MET A 46 3.15 -6.26 -10.21
CA MET A 46 3.34 -4.90 -10.71
C MET A 46 3.82 -4.00 -9.57
N GLU A 47 4.45 -2.89 -9.93
CA GLU A 47 4.87 -1.89 -8.97
C GLU A 47 3.67 -1.35 -8.18
N ALA A 48 3.87 -1.12 -6.88
CA ALA A 48 2.83 -0.61 -6.00
C ALA A 48 2.26 0.74 -6.45
N LYS A 49 3.08 1.57 -7.10
CA LYS A 49 2.64 2.83 -7.72
C LYS A 49 1.67 2.60 -8.88
N ALA A 50 1.95 1.61 -9.74
CA ALA A 50 1.07 1.24 -10.85
C ALA A 50 -0.26 0.68 -10.34
N PHE A 51 -0.19 -0.13 -9.28
CA PHE A 51 -1.37 -0.60 -8.56
C PHE A 51 -2.18 0.57 -7.99
N ALA A 52 -1.55 1.48 -7.24
CA ALA A 52 -2.20 2.63 -6.61
C ALA A 52 -2.86 3.58 -7.63
N ALA A 53 -2.25 3.78 -8.81
CA ALA A 53 -2.86 4.55 -9.89
C ALA A 53 -4.17 3.93 -10.42
N GLY A 54 -4.28 2.59 -10.35
CA GLY A 54 -5.47 1.84 -10.76
C GLY A 54 -6.54 1.69 -9.66
N VAL A 55 -6.22 2.02 -8.40
CA VAL A 55 -7.15 1.87 -7.27
C VAL A 55 -7.87 3.20 -7.00
N PRO A 56 -9.20 3.29 -7.22
CA PRO A 56 -9.94 4.52 -6.99
C PRO A 56 -9.85 5.02 -5.55
N ALA A 57 -9.83 4.08 -4.58
CA ALA A 57 -9.71 4.38 -3.16
C ALA A 57 -8.37 5.03 -2.76
N LEU A 58 -7.33 4.98 -3.61
CA LEU A 58 -6.04 5.61 -3.35
C LEU A 58 -5.84 6.91 -4.16
N ARG A 59 -6.83 7.33 -4.97
CA ARG A 59 -6.75 8.59 -5.73
C ARG A 59 -6.75 9.83 -4.85
N GLY A 60 -7.35 9.74 -3.66
CA GLY A 60 -7.33 10.80 -2.66
C GLY A 60 -6.09 10.79 -1.76
N GLU A 61 -5.03 10.06 -2.14
CA GLU A 61 -3.79 9.87 -1.36
C GLU A 61 -3.95 9.08 -0.06
N GLU A 62 -5.18 8.85 0.39
CA GLU A 62 -5.55 8.07 1.56
C GLU A 62 -6.62 7.05 1.19
N GLY A 63 -6.49 5.83 1.70
CA GLY A 63 -7.45 4.74 1.51
C GLY A 63 -7.39 3.76 2.66
N THR A 64 -8.19 2.70 2.57
CA THR A 64 -8.17 1.60 3.54
C THR A 64 -7.91 0.28 2.84
N TRP A 65 -7.27 -0.64 3.55
CA TRP A 65 -7.02 -2.00 3.12
C TRP A 65 -7.40 -2.96 4.23
N SER A 66 -7.92 -4.12 3.84
CA SER A 66 -8.31 -5.18 4.75
C SER A 66 -7.97 -6.52 4.11
N CYS A 67 -7.64 -7.51 4.94
CA CYS A 67 -7.54 -8.90 4.50
C CYS A 67 -8.96 -9.48 4.54
N VAL A 68 -9.64 -9.50 3.39
CA VAL A 68 -10.89 -10.22 3.17
C VAL A 68 -10.70 -11.28 2.10
#